data_AF-A0A9D4TGX1-F1
#
_entry.id   AF-A0A9D4TGX1-F1
#
_cell.length_a   1.000
_cell.length_b   1.000
_cell.length_c   1.000
_cell.angle_alpha   90.00
_cell.angle_beta   90.00
_cell.angle_gamma   90.00
#
_symmetry.space_group_name_H-M   'P 1'
#
loop_
_entity.id
_entity.type
_entity.pdbx_description
1 polymer ?
#
loop_
_entity_poly.entity_id
_entity_poly.type
_entity_poly.pdbx_seq_one_letter_code
_entity_poly.pdbx_strand_id
1 'polypeptide(L)'
;MQARLGPRRAAPPRPTLLVGDLTACVAAFQRLEQRVLELSLEQQACIGEPTASSVDAWRDLVPRCRALRETLTSLRELSHFSRQVYECTADVCSRAGDWPEALKALQQLVSLIYPALAMQLQQRLQEQGREQQQQQQEQAEGAAPAPGLPPGLSAAGSAASGGGVGSSSHNSIRHGAAQARWRQEEQEEEDGAAWMMAGLGAAAGLDSGVVAAALAQPQFRRWPEVAAALSIYFTCVQQQAGDDCLDTLTTLRGLPQRVLATQEVQAALQLHSALAAGDFVALFRLRAAAPPLVQLVAGAAAPRAREAALAVLAVAYHKIALAAVCRWLQLGGTHQLLGCLKVLADRGHLAAQRAMGALQQEEEQLEGGGELRFKG
;
A
#
# COMPACT_ATOMS: atom_id res chain seq x y z
N MET A 1 33.72 -6.90 -20.65
CA MET A 1 33.43 -5.47 -20.85
C MET A 1 33.27 -4.82 -19.47
N GLN A 2 34.26 -4.04 -19.02
CA GLN A 2 34.21 -3.30 -17.75
C GLN A 2 33.39 -2.02 -17.97
N ALA A 3 32.19 -1.94 -17.40
CA ALA A 3 31.40 -0.71 -17.39
C ALA A 3 32.11 0.33 -16.52
N ARG A 4 32.66 1.37 -17.15
CA ARG A 4 33.25 2.51 -16.45
C ARG A 4 32.15 3.25 -15.70
N LEU A 5 32.03 3.00 -14.40
CA LEU A 5 31.22 3.79 -13.49
C LEU A 5 31.82 5.21 -13.44
N GLY A 6 31.23 6.13 -14.20
CA GLY A 6 31.59 7.54 -14.14
C GLY A 6 31.38 8.14 -12.75
N PRO A 7 32.05 9.26 -12.42
CA PRO A 7 31.94 9.91 -11.12
C PRO A 7 30.47 10.29 -10.86
N ARG A 8 29.89 9.66 -9.83
CA ARG A 8 28.54 9.96 -9.33
C ARG A 8 28.55 11.42 -8.85
N ARG A 9 28.05 12.34 -9.67
CA ARG A 9 27.73 13.70 -9.19
C ARG A 9 26.75 13.55 -8.02
N ALA A 10 27.10 14.14 -6.88
CA ALA A 10 26.19 14.22 -5.75
C ALA A 10 24.87 14.84 -6.24
N ALA A 11 23.77 14.13 -6.05
CA ALA A 11 22.47 14.66 -6.39
C ALA A 11 22.27 15.96 -5.58
N PRO A 12 21.73 17.04 -6.19
CA PRO A 12 21.43 18.25 -5.44
C PRO A 12 20.56 17.90 -4.22
N PRO A 13 20.77 18.57 -3.06
CA PRO A 13 20.01 18.29 -1.86
C PRO A 13 18.53 18.39 -2.18
N ARG A 14 17.80 17.29 -1.97
CA ARG A 14 16.36 17.27 -2.22
C ARG A 14 15.72 18.26 -1.24
N PRO A 15 14.95 19.26 -1.71
CA PRO A 15 14.23 20.13 -0.80
C PRO A 15 13.25 19.27 -0.02
N THR A 16 13.56 19.00 1.26
CA THR A 16 12.63 18.39 2.22
C THR A 16 11.56 19.41 2.53
N LEU A 17 10.59 19.52 1.62
CA LEU A 17 9.40 20.34 1.81
C LEU A 17 8.50 19.64 2.81
N LEU A 18 8.84 19.73 4.10
CA LEU A 18 7.90 19.42 5.16
C LEU A 18 6.68 20.33 4.98
N VAL A 19 5.50 19.74 5.01
CA VAL A 19 4.25 20.45 4.70
C VAL A 19 3.88 21.45 5.80
N GLY A 20 4.40 21.25 7.01
CA GLY A 20 4.18 22.11 8.17
C GLY A 20 3.46 21.37 9.29
N ASP A 21 2.41 21.99 9.84
CA ASP A 21 1.57 21.42 10.89
C ASP A 21 0.50 20.45 10.34
N LEU A 22 -0.29 19.86 11.23
CA LEU A 22 -1.37 18.94 10.86
C LEU A 22 -2.42 19.61 9.96
N THR A 23 -2.73 20.88 10.20
CA THR A 23 -3.68 21.66 9.38
C THR A 23 -3.19 21.81 7.95
N ALA A 24 -1.92 22.15 7.76
CA ALA A 24 -1.29 22.23 6.44
C ALA A 24 -1.26 20.85 5.76
N CYS A 25 -1.00 19.78 6.51
CA CYS A 25 -1.06 18.41 5.99
C CYS A 25 -2.44 18.06 5.45
N VAL A 26 -3.51 18.36 6.19
CA VAL A 26 -4.90 18.11 5.75
C VAL A 26 -5.20 18.87 4.47
N ALA A 27 -4.88 20.16 4.40
CA ALA A 27 -5.12 20.97 3.20
C ALA A 27 -4.31 20.48 1.99
N ALA A 28 -3.06 20.04 2.20
CA ALA A 28 -2.23 19.48 1.14
C ALA A 28 -2.74 18.10 0.67
N PHE A 29 -3.23 17.27 1.60
CA PHE A 29 -3.81 15.98 1.27
C PHE A 29 -5.10 16.12 0.46
N GLN A 30 -5.99 17.06 0.78
CA GLN A 30 -7.20 17.32 0.00
C GLN A 30 -6.88 17.67 -1.47
N ARG A 31 -5.85 18.51 -1.70
CA ARG A 31 -5.39 18.83 -3.05
C ARG A 31 -4.80 17.62 -3.77
N LEU A 32 -4.10 16.75 -3.04
CA LEU A 32 -3.58 15.49 -3.57
C LEU A 32 -4.73 14.56 -3.97
N GLU A 33 -5.72 14.36 -3.11
CA GLU A 33 -6.89 13.50 -3.37
C GLU A 33 -7.67 13.98 -4.60
N GLN A 34 -7.90 15.29 -4.72
CA GLN A 34 -8.54 15.85 -5.91
C GLN A 34 -7.75 15.49 -7.18
N ARG A 35 -6.43 15.65 -7.16
CA ARG A 35 -5.59 15.33 -8.32
C ARG A 35 -5.55 13.84 -8.63
N VAL A 36 -5.54 12.98 -7.60
CA VAL A 36 -5.61 11.51 -7.75
C VAL A 36 -6.96 11.11 -8.39
N LEU A 37 -8.06 11.76 -8.00
CA LEU A 37 -9.37 11.53 -8.59
C LEU A 37 -9.39 11.93 -10.07
N GLU A 38 -8.88 13.11 -10.41
CA GLU A 38 -8.76 13.57 -11.81
C GLU A 38 -7.98 12.57 -12.67
N LEU A 39 -6.78 12.16 -12.24
CA LEU A 39 -5.98 11.19 -12.98
C LEU A 39 -6.66 9.81 -13.09
N SER A 40 -7.41 9.41 -12.07
CA SER A 40 -8.17 8.16 -12.10
C SER A 40 -9.31 8.22 -13.13
N LEU A 41 -10.00 9.35 -13.23
CA LEU A 41 -11.05 9.57 -14.23
C LEU A 41 -10.47 9.65 -15.65
N GLU A 42 -9.34 10.34 -15.84
CA GLU A 42 -8.62 10.38 -17.12
C GLU A 42 -8.22 8.95 -17.56
N GLN A 43 -7.70 8.14 -16.64
CA GLN A 43 -7.33 6.76 -16.92
C GLN A 43 -8.55 5.89 -17.27
N GLN A 44 -9.70 6.10 -16.62
CA GLN A 44 -10.94 5.38 -16.94
C GLN A 44 -11.55 5.81 -18.28
N ALA A 45 -11.41 7.08 -18.66
CA ALA A 45 -11.89 7.60 -19.93
C ALA A 45 -11.07 7.06 -21.11
N CYS A 46 -9.79 6.77 -20.90
CA CYS A 46 -8.96 6.05 -21.86
C CYS A 46 -9.30 4.55 -21.84
N ILE A 47 -10.26 4.13 -22.69
CA ILE A 47 -10.59 2.70 -22.92
C ILE A 47 -9.40 1.92 -23.56
N GLY A 48 -8.29 2.59 -23.87
CA GLY A 48 -7.11 2.04 -24.54
C GLY A 48 -5.87 1.87 -23.67
N GLU A 49 -4.76 1.52 -24.31
CA GLU A 49 -3.47 1.33 -23.64
C GLU A 49 -3.07 2.56 -22.82
N PRO A 50 -2.51 2.37 -21.61
CA PRO A 50 -1.97 3.46 -20.83
C PRO A 50 -0.83 4.11 -21.62
N THR A 51 -1.05 5.34 -22.06
CA THR A 51 -0.01 6.12 -22.73
C THR A 51 1.12 6.40 -21.74
N ALA A 52 2.37 6.47 -22.23
CA ALA A 52 3.53 6.80 -21.39
C ALA A 52 3.31 8.08 -20.56
N SER A 53 2.57 9.05 -21.13
CA SER A 53 2.17 10.30 -20.48
C SER A 53 1.36 10.10 -19.18
N SER A 54 0.58 9.02 -19.07
CA SER A 54 -0.21 8.74 -17.87
C SER A 54 0.68 8.38 -16.70
N VAL A 55 1.71 7.55 -16.92
CA VAL A 55 2.64 7.12 -15.86
C VAL A 55 3.42 8.31 -15.32
N ASP A 56 3.85 9.23 -16.18
CA ASP A 56 4.58 10.43 -15.76
C ASP A 56 3.72 11.35 -14.90
N ALA A 57 2.43 11.48 -15.19
CA ALA A 57 1.51 12.26 -14.36
C ALA A 57 1.35 11.69 -12.93
N TRP A 58 1.39 10.36 -12.76
CA TRP A 58 1.41 9.74 -11.43
C TRP A 58 2.73 9.96 -10.70
N ARG A 59 3.86 9.96 -11.42
CA ARG A 59 5.20 10.20 -10.85
C ARG A 59 5.34 11.60 -10.24
N ASP A 60 4.69 12.60 -10.84
CA ASP A 60 4.68 13.97 -10.30
C ASP A 60 4.01 14.09 -8.92
N LEU A 61 3.16 13.11 -8.54
CA LEU A 61 2.51 13.08 -7.24
C LEU A 61 3.35 12.41 -6.15
N VAL A 62 4.34 11.59 -6.52
CA VAL A 62 5.16 10.83 -5.55
C VAL A 62 5.92 11.75 -4.58
N PRO A 63 6.58 12.85 -5.02
CA PRO A 63 7.23 13.77 -4.09
C PRO A 63 6.27 14.37 -3.05
N ARG A 64 5.01 14.62 -3.44
CA ARG A 64 3.98 15.17 -2.53
C ARG A 64 3.55 14.13 -1.49
N CYS A 65 3.37 12.88 -1.92
CA CYS A 65 3.06 11.76 -1.01
C CYS A 65 4.20 11.54 -0.01
N ARG A 66 5.46 11.56 -0.48
CA ARG A 66 6.65 11.46 0.37
C ARG A 66 6.69 12.57 1.42
N ALA A 67 6.53 13.83 1.00
CA ALA A 67 6.52 14.98 1.91
C ALA A 67 5.45 14.87 3.00
N LEU A 68 4.22 14.47 2.63
CA LEU A 68 3.13 14.25 3.59
C LEU A 68 3.46 13.15 4.59
N ARG A 69 3.96 12.00 4.11
CA ARG A 69 4.35 10.89 4.98
C ARG A 69 5.47 11.26 5.95
N GLU A 70 6.53 11.89 5.46
CA GLU A 70 7.66 12.34 6.28
C GLU A 70 7.19 13.33 7.36
N THR A 71 6.31 14.26 7.00
CA THR A 71 5.72 15.21 7.95
C THR A 71 4.89 14.46 9.01
N LEU A 72 4.02 13.53 8.64
CA LEU A 72 3.21 12.75 9.59
C LEU A 72 4.07 11.88 10.52
N THR A 73 5.13 11.26 9.98
CA THR A 73 6.09 10.50 10.79
C THR A 73 6.81 11.41 11.78
N SER A 74 7.22 12.61 11.37
CA SER A 74 7.85 13.60 12.26
C SER A 74 6.93 14.07 13.37
N LEU A 75 5.62 14.20 13.08
CA LEU A 75 4.58 14.54 14.04
C LEU A 75 4.21 13.36 14.95
N ARG A 76 4.69 12.14 14.66
CA ARG A 76 4.34 10.88 15.34
C ARG A 76 2.83 10.64 15.41
N GLU A 77 2.10 11.10 14.40
CA GLU A 77 0.64 11.07 14.38
C GLU A 77 0.15 9.69 13.88
N LEU A 78 -0.56 8.96 14.74
CA LEU A 78 -1.17 7.65 14.43
C LEU A 78 -2.69 7.74 14.52
N SER A 79 -3.29 8.40 13.53
CA SER A 79 -4.74 8.58 13.44
C SER A 79 -5.33 8.04 12.13
N HIS A 80 -6.65 8.09 12.01
CA HIS A 80 -7.36 7.73 10.77
C HIS A 80 -6.92 8.58 9.57
N PHE A 81 -6.45 9.81 9.81
CA PHE A 81 -5.90 10.67 8.77
C PHE A 81 -4.57 10.10 8.25
N SER A 82 -3.65 9.72 9.14
CA SER A 82 -2.39 9.08 8.72
C SER A 82 -2.65 7.82 7.91
N ARG A 83 -3.62 6.99 8.30
CA ARG A 83 -4.05 5.84 7.51
C ARG A 83 -4.45 6.24 6.08
N GLN A 84 -5.31 7.24 5.90
CA GLN A 84 -5.75 7.69 4.57
C GLN A 84 -4.59 8.18 3.70
N VAL A 85 -3.67 8.96 4.29
CA VAL A 85 -2.48 9.46 3.59
C VAL A 85 -1.60 8.30 3.10
N TYR A 86 -1.37 7.32 3.95
CA TYR A 86 -0.54 6.16 3.61
C TYR A 86 -1.23 5.22 2.61
N GLU A 87 -2.54 5.00 2.73
CA GLU A 87 -3.35 4.26 1.76
C GLU A 87 -3.27 4.91 0.37
N CYS A 88 -3.49 6.23 0.28
CA CYS A 88 -3.37 7.00 -0.95
C CYS A 88 -1.93 6.96 -1.51
N THR A 89 -0.92 7.05 -0.64
CA THR A 89 0.48 6.94 -1.05
C THR A 89 0.79 5.58 -1.67
N ALA A 90 0.30 4.48 -1.08
CA ALA A 90 0.49 3.15 -1.63
C ALA A 90 -0.13 3.03 -3.04
N ASP A 91 -1.33 3.58 -3.24
CA ASP A 91 -2.02 3.60 -4.53
C ASP A 91 -1.24 4.44 -5.58
N VAL A 92 -0.86 5.67 -5.23
CA VAL A 92 -0.12 6.58 -6.12
C VAL A 92 1.24 6.02 -6.51
N CYS A 93 2.04 5.56 -5.53
CA CYS A 93 3.37 5.02 -5.78
C CYS A 93 3.32 3.73 -6.61
N SER A 94 2.32 2.87 -6.38
CA SER A 94 2.13 1.65 -7.18
C SER A 94 1.77 1.98 -8.63
N ARG A 95 0.92 2.99 -8.88
CA ARG A 95 0.58 3.46 -10.24
C ARG A 95 1.74 4.15 -10.94
N ALA A 96 2.55 4.90 -10.20
CA ALA A 96 3.75 5.57 -10.71
C ALA A 96 4.91 4.60 -11.00
N GLY A 97 4.81 3.36 -10.50
CA GLY A 97 5.90 2.37 -10.54
C GLY A 97 7.07 2.71 -9.61
N ASP A 98 6.87 3.60 -8.63
CA ASP A 98 7.86 3.87 -7.57
C ASP A 98 7.68 2.85 -6.44
N TRP A 99 8.13 1.62 -6.71
CA TRP A 99 7.95 0.50 -5.80
C TRP A 99 8.63 0.65 -4.44
N PRO A 100 9.85 1.23 -4.33
CA PRO A 100 10.47 1.48 -3.03
C PRO A 100 9.60 2.35 -2.11
N GLU A 101 8.99 3.41 -2.64
CA GLU A 101 8.08 4.25 -1.83
C GLU A 101 6.75 3.55 -1.51
N ALA A 102 6.22 2.76 -2.45
CA ALA A 102 5.05 1.93 -2.20
C ALA A 102 5.29 0.93 -1.07
N LEU A 103 6.44 0.24 -1.06
CA LEU A 103 6.82 -0.71 -0.01
C LEU A 103 6.81 -0.06 1.36
N LYS A 104 7.48 1.09 1.50
CA LYS A 104 7.52 1.78 2.79
C LYS A 104 6.10 2.16 3.27
N ALA A 105 5.19 2.48 2.35
CA ALA A 105 3.80 2.82 2.70
C ALA A 105 3.02 1.59 3.16
N LEU A 106 3.13 0.49 2.40
CA LEU A 106 2.50 -0.80 2.70
C LEU A 106 2.99 -1.35 4.05
N GLN A 107 4.31 -1.32 4.29
CA GLN A 107 4.90 -1.76 5.55
C GLN A 107 4.35 -0.94 6.72
N GLN A 108 4.38 0.39 6.65
CA GLN A 108 3.89 1.25 7.73
C GLN A 108 2.40 1.01 8.03
N LEU A 109 1.57 0.82 7.00
CA LEU A 109 0.15 0.51 7.18
C LEU A 109 -0.05 -0.80 7.94
N VAL A 110 0.62 -1.85 7.49
CA VAL A 110 0.42 -3.22 7.98
C VAL A 110 1.04 -3.43 9.37
N SER A 111 2.26 -2.95 9.58
CA SER A 111 3.02 -3.21 10.81
C SER A 111 2.70 -2.23 11.94
N LEU A 112 2.29 -1.00 11.62
CA LEU A 112 2.12 0.05 12.63
C LEU A 112 0.71 0.64 12.67
N ILE A 113 0.24 1.23 11.56
CA ILE A 113 -0.96 2.09 11.59
C ILE A 113 -2.22 1.29 11.88
N TYR A 114 -2.51 0.22 11.12
CA TYR A 114 -3.72 -0.57 11.38
C TYR A 114 -3.71 -1.26 12.75
N PRO A 115 -2.61 -1.90 13.19
CA PRO A 115 -2.52 -2.43 14.55
C PRO A 115 -2.80 -1.39 15.64
N ALA A 116 -2.18 -0.21 15.54
CA ALA A 116 -2.37 0.86 16.52
C ALA A 116 -3.84 1.34 16.57
N LEU A 117 -4.47 1.53 15.41
CA LEU A 117 -5.88 1.93 15.33
C LEU A 117 -6.82 0.85 15.86
N ALA A 118 -6.51 -0.43 15.64
CA ALA A 118 -7.31 -1.54 16.17
C ALA A 118 -7.25 -1.59 17.71
N MET A 119 -6.07 -1.36 18.30
CA MET A 119 -5.91 -1.24 19.75
C MET A 119 -6.67 -0.03 20.33
N GLN A 120 -6.60 1.13 19.68
CA GLN A 120 -7.36 2.32 20.10
C GLN A 120 -8.88 2.05 20.05
N LEU A 121 -9.38 1.34 19.04
CA LEU A 121 -10.78 0.95 18.96
C LEU A 121 -11.18 0.05 20.13
N GLN A 122 -10.36 -0.95 20.47
CA GLN A 122 -10.61 -1.82 21.61
C GLN A 122 -10.68 -1.04 22.92
N GLN A 123 -9.77 -0.10 23.15
CA GLN A 123 -9.75 0.73 24.36
C GLN A 123 -11.06 1.53 24.49
N ARG A 124 -11.51 2.19 23.41
CA ARG A 124 -12.79 2.93 23.42
C ARG A 124 -13.99 2.04 23.71
N LEU A 125 -14.02 0.82 23.16
CA LEU A 125 -15.11 -0.12 23.43
C LEU A 125 -15.12 -0.60 24.89
N GLN A 126 -13.94 -0.77 25.50
CA GLN A 126 -13.83 -1.12 26.93
C GLN A 126 -14.27 0.03 27.83
N GLU A 127 -13.92 1.27 27.50
CA GLU A 127 -14.36 2.47 28.23
C GLU A 127 -15.88 2.63 28.16
N GLN A 128 -16.47 2.51 26.98
CA GLN A 128 -17.93 2.55 26.81
C GLN A 128 -18.65 1.44 27.59
N GLY A 129 -18.08 0.24 27.64
CA GLY A 129 -18.63 -0.86 28.44
C GLY A 129 -18.59 -0.58 29.94
N ARG A 130 -17.53 0.07 30.44
CA ARG A 130 -17.41 0.48 31.85
C ARG A 130 -18.38 1.60 32.21
N GLU A 131 -18.53 2.59 31.34
CA GLU A 131 -19.49 3.68 31.53
C GLU A 131 -20.94 3.15 31.56
N GLN A 132 -21.29 2.20 30.68
CA GLN A 132 -22.60 1.56 30.70
C GLN A 132 -22.85 0.73 31.97
N GLN A 133 -21.84 0.03 32.49
CA GLN A 133 -21.96 -0.70 33.76
C GLN A 133 -22.11 0.24 34.95
N GLN A 134 -21.39 1.36 34.98
CA GLN A 134 -21.53 2.37 36.04
C GLN A 134 -22.93 3.00 36.01
N GLN A 135 -23.43 3.38 34.84
CA GLN A 135 -24.79 3.91 34.72
C GLN A 135 -25.87 2.90 35.14
N GLN A 136 -25.67 1.60 34.88
CA GLN A 136 -26.59 0.56 35.35
C GLN A 136 -26.53 0.37 36.87
N GLN A 137 -25.35 0.50 37.50
CA GLN A 137 -25.22 0.44 38.96
C GLN A 137 -25.86 1.66 39.62
N GLU A 138 -25.63 2.86 39.11
CA GLU A 138 -26.27 4.09 39.61
C GLU A 138 -27.80 4.04 39.47
N GLN A 139 -28.32 3.49 38.38
CA GLN A 139 -29.76 3.28 38.21
C GLN A 139 -30.32 2.21 39.14
N ALA A 140 -29.58 1.13 39.39
CA ALA A 140 -30.00 0.08 40.33
C ALA A 140 -30.01 0.57 41.78
N GLU A 141 -29.02 1.40 42.17
CA GLU A 141 -28.90 1.95 43.52
C GLU A 141 -29.91 3.10 43.74
N GLY A 142 -30.17 3.92 42.72
CA GLY A 142 -31.22 4.94 42.74
C GLY A 142 -32.66 4.39 42.72
N ALA A 143 -32.86 3.13 42.32
CA ALA A 143 -34.16 2.46 42.35
C ALA A 143 -34.45 1.72 43.67
N ALA A 144 -33.53 1.75 44.65
CA ALA A 144 -33.81 1.24 45.98
C ALA A 144 -34.98 2.03 46.59
N PRO A 145 -36.12 1.37 46.93
CA PRO A 145 -37.29 2.05 47.46
C PRO A 145 -36.89 2.80 48.74
N ALA A 146 -37.09 4.11 48.74
CA ALA A 146 -36.80 4.96 49.88
C ALA A 146 -37.34 4.30 51.15
N PRO A 147 -36.48 3.96 52.14
CA PRO A 147 -36.98 3.51 53.43
C PRO A 147 -37.81 4.67 53.99
N GLY A 148 -39.09 4.42 54.20
CA GLY A 148 -40.09 5.45 54.53
C GLY A 148 -39.62 6.34 55.68
N LEU A 149 -39.29 7.60 55.34
CA LEU A 149 -38.99 8.63 56.33
C LEU A 149 -40.29 9.33 56.74
N PRO A 150 -40.51 9.53 58.06
CA PRO A 150 -41.71 10.12 58.61
C PRO A 150 -41.82 11.62 58.27
N PRO A 151 -43.05 12.17 58.24
CA PRO A 151 -43.31 13.53 57.81
C PRO A 151 -42.92 14.55 58.88
N GLY A 152 -42.15 15.57 58.48
CA GLY A 152 -42.05 16.83 59.19
C GLY A 152 -40.63 17.26 59.49
N LEU A 153 -40.14 18.28 58.78
CA LEU A 153 -39.66 19.56 59.31
C LEU A 153 -38.95 20.36 58.20
N SER A 154 -39.33 21.63 58.10
CA SER A 154 -38.88 22.61 57.12
C SER A 154 -37.73 23.48 57.68
N ALA A 155 -36.72 23.77 56.87
CA ALA A 155 -35.84 24.97 56.90
C ALA A 155 -34.83 24.86 55.73
N ALA A 156 -34.73 25.77 54.76
CA ALA A 156 -34.37 27.19 54.74
C ALA A 156 -32.84 27.46 54.86
N GLY A 157 -32.30 28.13 53.82
CA GLY A 157 -30.93 28.68 53.72
C GLY A 157 -29.98 27.82 52.86
N SER A 158 -28.99 28.32 52.12
CA SER A 158 -28.60 29.64 51.64
C SER A 158 -27.34 29.47 50.78
N ALA A 159 -27.22 30.23 49.68
CA ALA A 159 -26.03 30.77 48.98
C ALA A 159 -24.61 30.19 49.25
N ALA A 160 -23.81 29.99 48.19
CA ALA A 160 -22.78 30.95 47.77
C ALA A 160 -21.89 30.46 46.61
N SER A 161 -21.51 31.45 45.80
CA SER A 161 -20.58 31.51 44.69
C SER A 161 -19.09 31.36 45.07
N GLY A 162 -18.25 30.90 44.12
CA GLY A 162 -16.79 31.05 44.20
C GLY A 162 -16.10 30.76 42.87
N GLY A 163 -15.65 31.82 42.19
CA GLY A 163 -14.79 31.75 41.00
C GLY A 163 -13.30 31.64 41.35
N GLY A 164 -12.50 31.17 40.39
CA GLY A 164 -11.04 31.08 40.52
C GLY A 164 -10.36 31.21 39.15
N VAL A 165 -9.64 32.32 38.98
CA VAL A 165 -8.82 32.71 37.81
C VAL A 165 -7.34 32.47 38.13
N GLY A 166 -6.54 32.02 37.17
CA GLY A 166 -5.07 32.16 37.17
C GLY A 166 -4.36 31.08 36.35
N SER A 167 -3.17 31.26 35.79
CA SER A 167 -2.37 32.43 35.42
C SER A 167 -1.24 31.89 34.54
N SER A 168 -0.74 32.71 33.63
CA SER A 168 0.23 32.41 32.58
C SER A 168 1.64 32.17 33.13
N SER A 169 2.46 31.38 32.42
CA SER A 169 3.92 31.39 32.61
C SER A 169 4.66 31.26 31.28
N HIS A 170 5.49 32.27 31.02
CA HIS A 170 6.51 32.32 29.99
C HIS A 170 7.63 31.31 30.27
N ASN A 171 8.22 30.76 29.21
CA ASN A 171 9.65 30.48 29.25
C ASN A 171 10.31 30.78 27.90
N SER A 172 11.37 31.58 28.01
CA SER A 172 12.30 31.95 26.95
C SER A 172 13.53 31.03 27.01
N ILE A 173 14.46 31.24 26.09
CA ILE A 173 15.82 30.67 25.98
C ILE A 173 15.90 29.39 25.12
N ARG A 174 16.51 29.50 23.92
CA ARG A 174 17.88 29.03 23.60
C ARG A 174 18.20 29.16 22.09
N HIS A 175 19.14 30.06 21.77
CA HIS A 175 19.91 30.03 20.53
C HIS A 175 21.21 29.26 20.77
N GLY A 176 21.48 28.25 19.94
CA GLY A 176 22.74 27.51 19.95
C GLY A 176 22.60 26.08 19.45
N ALA A 177 22.18 25.87 18.19
CA ALA A 177 22.08 24.54 17.59
C ALA A 177 22.25 24.59 16.07
N ALA A 178 23.50 24.72 15.58
CA ALA A 178 23.79 24.61 14.15
C ALA A 178 24.89 23.59 13.80
N GLN A 179 25.63 23.07 14.79
CA GLN A 179 26.68 22.05 14.54
C GLN A 179 26.42 20.68 15.19
N ALA A 180 25.39 20.53 16.04
CA ALA A 180 24.99 19.23 16.59
C ALA A 180 24.06 18.42 15.67
N ARG A 181 23.56 19.02 14.58
CA ARG A 181 22.50 18.47 13.72
C ARG A 181 22.94 17.28 12.87
N TRP A 182 24.21 17.24 12.44
CA TRP A 182 24.69 16.23 11.49
C TRP A 182 24.99 14.86 12.10
N ARG A 183 25.32 14.79 13.41
CA ARG A 183 25.43 13.50 14.12
C ARG A 183 24.08 12.92 14.54
N GLN A 184 23.04 13.75 14.57
CA GLN A 184 21.70 13.34 14.95
C GLN A 184 20.98 12.65 13.77
N GLU A 185 21.26 13.04 12.52
CA GLU A 185 20.65 12.43 11.33
C GLU A 185 21.10 10.98 11.07
N GLU A 186 22.37 10.62 11.32
CA GLU A 186 22.83 9.22 11.20
C GLU A 186 22.29 8.33 12.34
N GLN A 187 22.08 8.89 13.54
CA GLN A 187 21.51 8.16 14.67
C GLN A 187 19.97 8.05 14.57
N GLU A 188 19.29 9.02 13.94
CA GLU A 188 17.87 8.97 13.61
C GLU A 188 17.56 7.97 12.48
N GLU A 189 18.52 7.67 11.59
CA GLU A 189 18.38 6.60 10.59
C GLU A 189 18.46 5.19 11.24
N GLU A 190 19.36 4.98 12.21
CA GLU A 190 19.43 3.74 13.00
C GLU A 190 18.23 3.58 13.96
N ASP A 191 17.81 4.65 14.65
CA ASP A 191 16.64 4.62 15.54
C ASP A 191 15.32 4.49 14.74
N GLY A 192 15.25 5.05 13.53
CA GLY A 192 14.14 4.87 12.61
C GLY A 192 13.99 3.41 12.17
N ALA A 193 15.10 2.71 11.93
CA ALA A 193 15.10 1.28 11.65
C ALA A 193 14.66 0.46 12.88
N ALA A 194 15.11 0.84 14.08
CA ALA A 194 14.72 0.17 15.33
C ALA A 194 13.21 0.30 15.61
N TRP A 195 12.61 1.48 15.38
CA TRP A 195 11.17 1.69 15.58
C TRP A 195 10.32 0.95 14.53
N MET A 196 10.78 0.89 13.27
CA MET A 196 10.12 0.06 12.24
C MET A 196 10.20 -1.44 12.55
N MET A 197 11.32 -1.91 13.11
CA MET A 197 11.47 -3.31 13.51
C MET A 197 10.68 -3.66 14.78
N ALA A 198 10.56 -2.73 15.73
CA ALA A 198 9.71 -2.91 16.91
C ALA A 198 8.21 -3.01 16.54
N GLY A 199 7.78 -2.34 15.48
CA GLY A 199 6.39 -2.40 14.99
C GLY A 199 5.96 -3.78 14.50
N LEU A 200 6.86 -4.55 13.87
CA LEU A 200 6.53 -5.88 13.34
C LEU A 200 6.05 -6.88 14.42
N GLY A 201 6.53 -6.73 15.66
CA GLY A 201 6.06 -7.55 16.79
C GLY A 201 4.69 -7.14 17.32
N ALA A 202 4.29 -5.88 17.16
CA ALA A 202 3.04 -5.36 17.71
C ALA A 202 1.80 -5.96 17.02
N ALA A 203 1.87 -6.20 15.71
CA ALA A 203 0.77 -6.78 14.94
C ALA A 203 0.48 -8.24 15.34
N ALA A 204 1.53 -9.04 15.57
CA ALA A 204 1.40 -10.46 15.92
C ALA A 204 0.80 -10.67 17.33
N GLY A 205 0.89 -9.67 18.21
CA GLY A 205 0.35 -9.72 19.58
C GLY A 205 -1.14 -9.34 19.70
N LEU A 206 -1.80 -8.96 18.61
CA LEU A 206 -3.21 -8.57 18.65
C LEU A 206 -4.12 -9.77 18.89
N ASP A 207 -5.01 -9.65 19.87
CA ASP A 207 -6.05 -10.65 20.10
C ASP A 207 -6.98 -10.82 18.88
N SER A 208 -7.38 -12.07 18.60
CA SER A 208 -8.21 -12.40 17.44
C SER A 208 -9.56 -11.66 17.44
N GLY A 209 -10.13 -11.44 18.63
CA GLY A 209 -11.37 -10.69 18.81
C GLY A 209 -11.22 -9.21 18.47
N VAL A 210 -10.07 -8.61 18.80
CA VAL A 210 -9.75 -7.21 18.47
C VAL A 210 -9.66 -7.00 16.97
N VAL A 211 -8.94 -7.89 16.29
CA VAL A 211 -8.80 -7.83 14.83
C VAL A 211 -10.15 -8.06 14.16
N ALA A 212 -10.97 -9.00 14.65
CA ALA A 212 -12.32 -9.22 14.12
C ALA A 212 -13.23 -7.99 14.31
N ALA A 213 -13.20 -7.36 15.49
CA ALA A 213 -13.96 -6.14 15.76
C ALA A 213 -13.49 -4.96 14.88
N ALA A 214 -12.18 -4.85 14.66
CA ALA A 214 -11.61 -3.84 13.77
C ALA A 214 -12.03 -4.06 12.31
N LEU A 215 -11.92 -5.28 11.79
CA LEU A 215 -12.31 -5.63 10.41
C LEU A 215 -13.81 -5.44 10.14
N ALA A 216 -14.65 -5.46 11.19
CA ALA A 216 -16.08 -5.13 11.06
C ALA A 216 -16.33 -3.63 10.83
N GLN A 217 -15.37 -2.75 11.15
CA GLN A 217 -15.50 -1.32 10.95
C GLN A 217 -15.12 -0.92 9.52
N PRO A 218 -15.84 0.02 8.88
CA PRO A 218 -15.61 0.42 7.49
C PRO A 218 -14.20 1.01 7.27
N GLN A 219 -13.62 1.65 8.28
CA GLN A 219 -12.26 2.21 8.22
C GLN A 219 -11.14 1.17 8.18
N PHE A 220 -11.40 -0.11 8.42
CA PHE A 220 -10.40 -1.18 8.28
C PHE A 220 -10.64 -2.06 7.06
N ARG A 221 -11.62 -1.72 6.20
CA ARG A 221 -11.96 -2.50 5.01
C ARG A 221 -10.77 -2.74 4.08
N ARG A 222 -9.83 -1.80 4.02
CA ARG A 222 -8.62 -1.91 3.18
C ARG A 222 -7.46 -2.64 3.84
N TRP A 223 -7.51 -2.94 5.14
CA TRP A 223 -6.41 -3.64 5.82
C TRP A 223 -6.06 -4.97 5.16
N PRO A 224 -7.02 -5.85 4.81
CA PRO A 224 -6.68 -7.10 4.15
C PRO A 224 -6.13 -6.93 2.73
N GLU A 225 -6.63 -5.94 1.98
CA GLU A 225 -6.11 -5.61 0.64
C GLU A 225 -4.64 -5.14 0.71
N VAL A 226 -4.31 -4.26 1.66
CA VAL A 226 -2.95 -3.74 1.86
C VAL A 226 -2.01 -4.85 2.33
N ALA A 227 -2.47 -5.71 3.25
CA ALA A 227 -1.70 -6.89 3.69
C ALA A 227 -1.44 -7.87 2.54
N ALA A 228 -2.46 -8.13 1.72
CA ALA A 228 -2.34 -8.95 0.51
C ALA A 228 -1.31 -8.36 -0.47
N ALA A 229 -1.39 -7.06 -0.75
CA ALA A 229 -0.45 -6.36 -1.61
C ALA A 229 1.01 -6.44 -1.09
N LEU A 230 1.21 -6.24 0.21
CA LEU A 230 2.53 -6.39 0.84
C LEU A 230 3.05 -7.82 0.71
N SER A 231 2.20 -8.84 0.89
CA SER A 231 2.62 -10.24 0.83
C SER A 231 3.15 -10.66 -0.54
N ILE A 232 2.59 -10.15 -1.64
CA ILE A 232 3.07 -10.46 -3.00
C ILE A 232 4.14 -9.49 -3.51
N TYR A 233 4.34 -8.35 -2.83
CA TYR A 233 5.27 -7.31 -3.26
C TYR A 233 6.67 -7.87 -3.53
N PHE A 234 7.24 -8.64 -2.59
CA PHE A 234 8.59 -9.16 -2.72
C PHE A 234 8.73 -10.15 -3.87
N THR A 235 7.69 -10.96 -4.10
CA THR A 235 7.69 -11.91 -5.23
C THR A 235 7.58 -11.18 -6.57
N CYS A 236 6.72 -10.16 -6.66
CA CYS A 236 6.44 -9.48 -7.93
C CYS A 236 7.47 -8.39 -8.29
N VAL A 237 8.05 -7.73 -7.29
CA VAL A 237 8.95 -6.57 -7.47
C VAL A 237 10.40 -6.93 -7.17
N GLN A 238 10.70 -7.50 -5.99
CA GLN A 238 12.08 -7.66 -5.51
C GLN A 238 12.85 -8.78 -6.22
N GLN A 239 12.18 -9.81 -6.74
CA GLN A 239 12.82 -10.83 -7.60
C GLN A 239 13.53 -10.26 -8.85
N GLN A 240 13.38 -8.97 -9.15
CA GLN A 240 14.16 -8.29 -10.19
C GLN A 240 15.61 -8.02 -9.76
N ALA A 241 15.87 -7.92 -8.45
CA ALA A 241 17.17 -7.55 -7.89
C ALA A 241 18.07 -8.75 -7.53
N GLY A 242 17.54 -9.98 -7.58
CA GLY A 242 18.32 -11.21 -7.35
C GLY A 242 18.50 -11.64 -5.89
N ASP A 243 17.87 -10.93 -4.94
CA ASP A 243 17.91 -11.27 -3.51
C ASP A 243 16.59 -11.89 -2.99
N ASP A 244 16.73 -12.72 -1.96
CA ASP A 244 15.95 -13.92 -1.65
C ASP A 244 14.49 -13.77 -1.18
N CYS A 245 13.72 -14.83 -1.46
CA CYS A 245 12.31 -15.10 -1.16
C CYS A 245 11.90 -15.00 0.34
N LEU A 246 12.85 -14.84 1.26
CA LEU A 246 12.62 -14.93 2.71
C LEU A 246 11.64 -13.87 3.24
N ASP A 247 11.58 -12.71 2.60
CA ASP A 247 10.76 -11.56 3.05
C ASP A 247 9.25 -11.79 2.95
N THR A 248 8.80 -12.71 2.08
CA THR A 248 7.37 -13.03 1.95
C THR A 248 6.86 -13.82 3.16
N LEU A 249 7.61 -14.83 3.59
CA LEU A 249 7.21 -15.69 4.71
C LEU A 249 7.29 -14.95 6.05
N THR A 250 8.30 -14.09 6.24
CA THR A 250 8.42 -13.27 7.44
C THR A 250 7.23 -12.30 7.55
N THR A 251 6.86 -11.66 6.43
CA THR A 251 5.67 -10.81 6.35
C THR A 251 4.41 -11.58 6.73
N LEU A 252 4.18 -12.75 6.13
CA LEU A 252 2.98 -13.56 6.40
C LEU A 252 2.91 -14.02 7.86
N ARG A 253 4.03 -14.37 8.48
CA ARG A 253 4.07 -14.75 9.91
C ARG A 253 3.74 -13.60 10.86
N GLY A 254 4.01 -12.36 10.44
CA GLY A 254 3.68 -11.16 11.23
C GLY A 254 2.21 -10.73 11.15
N LEU A 255 1.44 -11.28 10.21
CA LEU A 255 0.04 -10.92 10.03
C LEU A 255 -0.88 -11.64 11.03
N PRO A 256 -1.91 -10.96 11.57
CA PRO A 256 -2.91 -11.64 12.39
C PRO A 256 -3.65 -12.73 11.61
N GLN A 257 -3.93 -13.87 12.25
CA GLN A 257 -4.60 -15.02 11.62
C GLN A 257 -5.93 -14.66 10.94
N ARG A 258 -6.68 -13.69 11.49
CA ARG A 258 -7.94 -13.22 10.91
C ARG A 258 -7.74 -12.46 9.60
N VAL A 259 -6.66 -11.70 9.47
CA VAL A 259 -6.28 -11.01 8.23
C VAL A 259 -5.79 -12.04 7.20
N LEU A 260 -5.00 -13.03 7.62
CA LEU A 260 -4.56 -14.13 6.75
C LEU A 260 -5.72 -14.93 6.17
N ALA A 261 -6.82 -15.07 6.92
CA ALA A 261 -7.99 -15.83 6.50
C ALA A 261 -8.92 -15.09 5.51
N THR A 262 -8.67 -13.81 5.20
CA THR A 262 -9.55 -13.07 4.28
C THR A 262 -9.31 -13.44 2.82
N GLN A 263 -10.31 -13.17 1.96
CA GLN A 263 -10.27 -13.53 0.55
C GLN A 263 -9.16 -12.80 -0.21
N GLU A 264 -8.85 -11.55 0.18
CA GLU A 264 -7.80 -10.73 -0.45
C GLU A 264 -6.42 -11.37 -0.28
N VAL A 265 -6.09 -11.79 0.95
CA VAL A 265 -4.80 -12.43 1.25
C VAL A 265 -4.74 -13.82 0.61
N GLN A 266 -5.83 -14.59 0.65
CA GLN A 266 -5.88 -15.89 -0.03
C GLN A 266 -5.71 -15.75 -1.56
N ALA A 267 -6.30 -14.74 -2.19
CA ALA A 267 -6.10 -14.45 -3.61
C ALA A 267 -4.63 -14.09 -3.92
N ALA A 268 -3.98 -13.32 -3.04
CA ALA A 268 -2.56 -13.00 -3.16
C ALA A 268 -1.67 -14.24 -3.01
N LEU A 269 -1.98 -15.17 -2.09
CA LEU A 269 -1.27 -16.45 -1.95
C LEU A 269 -1.47 -17.35 -3.18
N GLN A 270 -2.67 -17.37 -3.77
CA GLN A 270 -2.92 -18.08 -5.02
C GLN A 270 -2.11 -17.49 -6.17
N LEU A 271 -2.04 -16.15 -6.28
CA LEU A 271 -1.18 -15.47 -7.24
C LEU A 271 0.30 -15.83 -7.06
N HIS A 272 0.79 -15.82 -5.82
CA HIS A 272 2.15 -16.25 -5.49
C HIS A 272 2.40 -17.69 -5.94
N SER A 273 1.47 -18.62 -5.66
CA SER A 273 1.59 -20.02 -6.07
C SER A 273 1.59 -20.20 -7.59
N ALA A 274 0.74 -19.46 -8.32
CA ALA A 274 0.67 -19.50 -9.77
C ALA A 274 1.97 -18.97 -10.41
N LEU A 275 2.53 -17.90 -9.85
CA LEU A 275 3.80 -17.35 -10.30
C LEU A 275 4.96 -18.33 -10.05
N ALA A 276 5.01 -18.96 -8.86
CA ALA A 276 6.03 -19.95 -8.52
C ALA A 276 5.93 -21.21 -9.39
N ALA A 277 4.71 -21.64 -9.73
CA ALA A 277 4.47 -22.79 -10.60
C ALA A 277 4.72 -22.50 -12.09
N GLY A 278 4.85 -21.23 -12.48
CA GLY A 278 4.89 -20.83 -13.89
C GLY A 278 3.56 -21.03 -14.62
N ASP A 279 2.42 -21.09 -13.91
CA ASP A 279 1.09 -21.14 -14.52
C ASP A 279 0.65 -19.71 -14.91
N PHE A 280 1.11 -19.28 -16.08
CA PHE A 280 0.87 -17.93 -16.59
C PHE A 280 -0.61 -17.66 -16.88
N VAL A 281 -1.38 -18.67 -17.29
CA VAL A 281 -2.81 -18.50 -17.58
C VAL A 281 -3.58 -18.26 -16.29
N ALA A 282 -3.31 -19.06 -15.26
CA ALA A 282 -3.89 -18.83 -13.94
C ALA A 282 -3.44 -17.48 -13.37
N LEU A 283 -2.16 -17.11 -13.50
CA LEU A 283 -1.62 -15.83 -13.02
C LEU A 283 -2.41 -14.64 -13.57
N PHE A 284 -2.59 -14.54 -14.89
CA PHE A 284 -3.31 -13.41 -15.50
C PHE A 284 -4.79 -13.42 -15.15
N ARG A 285 -5.43 -14.59 -15.10
CA ARG A 285 -6.83 -14.72 -14.67
C ARG A 285 -7.03 -14.28 -13.21
N LEU A 286 -6.19 -14.77 -12.30
CA LEU A 286 -6.23 -14.43 -10.88
C LEU A 286 -5.94 -12.93 -10.67
N ARG A 287 -4.99 -12.37 -11.44
CA ARG A 287 -4.66 -10.94 -11.35
C ARG A 287 -5.86 -10.08 -11.74
N ALA A 288 -6.56 -10.41 -12.82
CA ALA A 288 -7.74 -9.66 -13.25
C ALA A 288 -8.89 -9.70 -12.22
N ALA A 289 -8.95 -10.74 -11.39
CA ALA A 289 -9.95 -10.90 -10.33
C ALA A 289 -9.50 -10.37 -8.96
N ALA A 290 -8.22 -9.98 -8.80
CA ALA A 290 -7.68 -9.57 -7.51
C ALA A 290 -8.17 -8.16 -7.10
N PRO A 291 -8.05 -7.76 -5.82
CA PRO A 291 -8.34 -6.40 -5.39
C PRO A 291 -7.44 -5.36 -6.09
N PRO A 292 -7.92 -4.12 -6.36
CA PRO A 292 -7.20 -3.14 -7.18
C PRO A 292 -5.72 -2.94 -6.83
N LEU A 293 -5.39 -2.79 -5.54
CA LEU A 293 -4.00 -2.59 -5.12
C LEU A 293 -3.14 -3.83 -5.37
N VAL A 294 -3.71 -5.02 -5.16
CA VAL A 294 -3.06 -6.31 -5.47
C VAL A 294 -2.86 -6.45 -6.99
N GLN A 295 -3.82 -6.01 -7.82
CA GLN A 295 -3.68 -6.02 -9.28
C GLN A 295 -2.53 -5.13 -9.76
N LEU A 296 -2.33 -3.97 -9.12
CA LEU A 296 -1.25 -3.03 -9.41
C LEU A 296 0.11 -3.66 -9.07
N VAL A 297 0.26 -4.19 -7.85
CA VAL A 297 1.52 -4.83 -7.41
C VAL A 297 1.84 -6.08 -8.24
N ALA A 298 0.85 -6.95 -8.49
CA ALA A 298 1.02 -8.10 -9.38
C ALA A 298 1.34 -7.69 -10.83
N GLY A 299 0.91 -6.50 -11.23
CA GLY A 299 1.23 -5.90 -12.54
C GLY A 299 2.72 -5.68 -12.76
N ALA A 300 3.50 -5.46 -11.69
CA ALA A 300 4.95 -5.32 -11.77
C ALA A 300 5.65 -6.58 -12.33
N ALA A 301 5.07 -7.76 -12.08
CA ALA A 301 5.59 -9.04 -12.56
C ALA A 301 5.12 -9.37 -13.99
N ALA A 302 4.07 -8.70 -14.48
CA ALA A 302 3.41 -9.06 -15.74
C ALA A 302 4.35 -9.05 -16.96
N PRO A 303 5.25 -8.07 -17.18
CA PRO A 303 6.17 -8.09 -18.32
C PRO A 303 7.09 -9.34 -18.32
N ARG A 304 7.69 -9.66 -17.19
CA ARG A 304 8.57 -10.84 -17.04
C ARG A 304 7.80 -12.15 -17.19
N ALA A 305 6.60 -12.22 -16.63
CA ALA A 305 5.73 -13.39 -16.77
C ALA A 305 5.33 -13.61 -18.24
N ARG A 306 5.03 -12.55 -18.99
CA ARG A 306 4.75 -12.62 -20.45
C ARG A 306 5.97 -13.10 -21.23
N GLU A 307 7.15 -12.57 -20.94
CA GLU A 307 8.41 -13.01 -21.56
C GLU A 307 8.67 -14.50 -21.32
N ALA A 308 8.56 -14.95 -20.06
CA ALA A 308 8.75 -16.35 -19.69
C ALA A 308 7.72 -17.26 -20.36
N ALA A 309 6.44 -16.86 -20.38
CA ALA A 309 5.38 -17.60 -21.05
C ALA A 309 5.64 -17.73 -22.56
N LEU A 310 6.02 -16.64 -23.23
CA LEU A 310 6.33 -16.64 -24.66
C LEU A 310 7.54 -17.53 -24.97
N ALA A 311 8.57 -17.53 -24.12
CA ALA A 311 9.70 -18.43 -24.28
C ALA A 311 9.27 -19.91 -24.19
N VAL A 312 8.40 -20.27 -23.24
CA VAL A 312 7.84 -21.63 -23.13
C VAL A 312 6.99 -22.00 -24.34
N LEU A 313 6.11 -21.08 -24.78
CA LEU A 313 5.26 -21.30 -25.97
C LEU A 313 6.09 -21.50 -27.24
N ALA A 314 7.18 -20.74 -27.40
CA ALA A 314 8.06 -20.83 -28.54
C ALA A 314 8.80 -22.18 -28.64
N VAL A 315 9.05 -22.82 -27.50
CA VAL A 315 9.64 -24.16 -27.44
C VAL A 315 8.58 -25.23 -27.71
N ALA A 316 7.41 -25.10 -27.09
CA ALA A 316 6.35 -26.10 -27.10
C ALA A 316 5.60 -26.18 -28.44
N TYR A 317 5.38 -25.04 -29.11
CA TYR A 317 4.54 -24.96 -30.31
C TYR A 317 5.34 -24.55 -31.55
N HIS A 318 5.03 -25.18 -32.68
CA HIS A 318 5.55 -24.75 -33.98
C HIS A 318 4.74 -23.58 -34.54
N LYS A 319 3.40 -23.69 -34.44
CA LYS A 319 2.42 -22.69 -34.84
C LYS A 319 1.40 -22.48 -33.72
N ILE A 320 0.96 -21.24 -33.51
CA ILE A 320 -0.10 -20.93 -32.57
C ILE A 320 -0.92 -19.74 -33.08
N ALA A 321 -2.24 -19.76 -32.85
CA ALA A 321 -3.10 -18.65 -33.22
C ALA A 321 -2.76 -17.39 -32.42
N LEU A 322 -2.55 -16.27 -33.10
CA LEU A 322 -2.19 -14.99 -32.48
C LEU A 322 -3.23 -14.54 -31.44
N ALA A 323 -4.52 -14.67 -31.77
CA ALA A 323 -5.62 -14.32 -30.88
C ALA A 323 -5.65 -15.17 -29.59
N ALA A 324 -5.17 -16.41 -29.63
CA ALA A 324 -5.08 -17.25 -28.44
C ALA A 324 -3.97 -16.76 -27.50
N VAL A 325 -2.80 -16.43 -28.05
CA VAL A 325 -1.66 -15.90 -27.27
C VAL A 325 -2.02 -14.56 -26.62
N CYS A 326 -2.61 -13.63 -27.37
CA CYS A 326 -3.03 -12.34 -26.84
C CYS A 326 -4.05 -12.51 -25.71
N ARG A 327 -5.00 -13.45 -25.84
CA ARG A 327 -5.99 -13.74 -24.81
C ARG A 327 -5.38 -14.36 -23.55
N TRP A 328 -4.50 -15.35 -23.70
CA TRP A 328 -3.85 -16.02 -22.57
C TRP A 328 -2.94 -15.09 -21.78
N LEU A 329 -2.23 -14.19 -22.47
CA LEU A 329 -1.29 -13.26 -21.85
C LEU A 329 -1.90 -11.89 -21.50
N GLN A 330 -3.22 -11.74 -21.71
CA GLN A 330 -3.96 -10.49 -21.55
C GLN A 330 -3.25 -9.30 -22.20
N LEU A 331 -2.86 -9.46 -23.46
CA LEU A 331 -2.25 -8.42 -24.27
C LEU A 331 -3.36 -7.60 -24.94
N GLY A 332 -3.24 -6.27 -24.87
CA GLY A 332 -4.22 -5.35 -25.45
C GLY A 332 -4.24 -5.34 -26.98
N GLY A 333 -3.22 -5.91 -27.62
CA GLY A 333 -3.12 -5.97 -29.07
C GLY A 333 -1.83 -6.61 -29.56
N THR A 334 -1.67 -6.66 -30.88
CA THR A 334 -0.49 -7.20 -31.58
C THR A 334 0.77 -6.39 -31.28
N HIS A 335 0.65 -5.06 -31.13
CA HIS A 335 1.78 -4.20 -30.78
C HIS A 335 2.44 -4.56 -29.43
N GLN A 336 1.66 -4.91 -28.40
CA GLN A 336 2.24 -5.36 -27.12
C GLN A 336 2.98 -6.69 -27.28
N LEU A 337 2.42 -7.61 -28.08
CA LEU A 337 3.07 -8.88 -28.36
C LEU A 337 4.40 -8.66 -29.08
N LEU A 338 4.43 -7.79 -30.10
CA LEU A 338 5.65 -7.41 -30.80
C LEU A 338 6.68 -6.80 -29.84
N GLY A 339 6.23 -5.93 -28.91
CA GLY A 339 7.09 -5.40 -27.85
C GLY A 339 7.71 -6.50 -26.99
N CYS A 340 6.92 -7.46 -26.51
CA CYS A 340 7.43 -8.60 -25.73
C CYS A 340 8.38 -9.50 -26.54
N LEU A 341 8.05 -9.80 -27.80
CA LEU A 341 8.90 -10.58 -28.70
C LEU A 341 10.22 -9.86 -29.00
N LYS A 342 10.19 -8.53 -29.11
CA LYS A 342 11.39 -7.70 -29.27
C LYS A 342 12.32 -7.83 -28.08
N VAL A 343 11.81 -7.71 -26.86
CA VAL A 343 12.62 -7.90 -25.66
C VAL A 343 13.25 -9.30 -25.59
N LEU A 344 12.50 -10.35 -25.98
CA LEU A 344 13.05 -11.71 -26.06
C LEU A 344 14.11 -11.85 -27.16
N ALA A 345 13.88 -11.25 -28.33
CA ALA A 345 14.83 -11.24 -29.44
C ALA A 345 16.14 -10.53 -29.06
N ASP A 346 16.06 -9.41 -28.35
CA ASP A 346 17.21 -8.63 -27.86
C ASP A 346 18.02 -9.43 -26.82
N ARG A 347 17.38 -10.35 -26.09
CA ARG A 347 18.05 -11.32 -25.20
C ARG A 347 18.61 -12.55 -25.91
N GLY A 348 18.50 -12.62 -27.25
CA GLY A 348 19.07 -13.70 -28.06
C GLY A 348 18.16 -14.90 -28.29
N HIS A 349 16.87 -14.81 -27.99
CA HIS A 349 15.93 -15.90 -28.28
C HIS A 349 15.62 -15.96 -29.79
N LEU A 350 16.29 -16.86 -30.54
CA LEU A 350 16.13 -17.02 -31.99
C LEU A 350 14.68 -17.31 -32.43
N ALA A 351 13.93 -18.08 -31.64
CA ALA A 351 12.52 -18.37 -31.95
C ALA A 351 11.64 -17.12 -31.91
N ALA A 352 11.94 -16.17 -31.00
CA ALA A 352 11.24 -14.89 -30.93
C ALA A 352 11.59 -13.98 -32.11
N GLN A 353 12.86 -13.96 -32.56
CA GLN A 353 13.28 -13.22 -33.76
C GLN A 353 12.54 -13.69 -35.02
N ARG A 354 12.38 -15.02 -35.18
CA ARG A 354 11.62 -15.60 -36.30
C ARG A 354 10.13 -15.26 -36.23
N ALA A 355 9.53 -15.43 -35.05
CA ALA A 355 8.12 -15.09 -34.85
C ALA A 355 7.83 -13.61 -35.12
N MET A 356 8.75 -12.72 -34.75
CA MET A 356 8.63 -11.28 -35.03
C MET A 356 8.66 -10.98 -36.53
N GLY A 357 9.59 -11.59 -37.28
CA GLY A 357 9.66 -11.40 -38.73
C GLY A 357 8.42 -11.92 -39.46
N ALA A 358 7.86 -13.05 -39.02
CA ALA A 358 6.61 -13.59 -39.56
C ALA A 358 5.42 -12.66 -39.27
N LEU A 359 5.32 -12.13 -38.04
CA LEU A 359 4.27 -11.17 -37.68
C LEU A 359 4.31 -9.88 -38.49
N GLN A 360 5.50 -9.32 -38.72
CA GLN A 360 5.64 -8.09 -39.52
C GLN A 360 5.18 -8.29 -40.96
N GLN A 361 5.42 -9.47 -41.54
CA GLN A 361 4.93 -9.83 -42.88
C GLN A 361 3.42 -10.04 -42.90
N GLU A 362 2.83 -10.63 -41.85
CA GLU A 362 1.38 -10.81 -41.75
C GLU A 362 0.65 -9.47 -41.52
N GLU A 363 1.26 -8.54 -40.76
CA GLU A 363 0.71 -7.18 -40.54
C GLU A 363 0.62 -6.39 -41.85
N GLU A 364 1.47 -6.67 -42.84
CA GLU A 364 1.36 -6.11 -44.20
C GLU A 364 0.26 -6.78 -45.06
N GLN A 365 -0.20 -7.98 -44.71
CA GLN A 365 -1.18 -8.78 -45.47
C GLN A 365 -2.63 -8.69 -44.93
N LEU A 366 -2.82 -7.97 -43.82
CA LEU A 366 -3.99 -7.26 -43.29
C LEU A 366 -5.40 -7.88 -43.15
N GLU A 367 -5.77 -9.08 -43.62
CA GLU A 367 -7.17 -9.55 -43.36
C GLU A 367 -7.36 -11.03 -42.95
N GLY A 368 -6.28 -11.84 -42.86
CA GLY A 368 -6.38 -13.22 -42.40
C GLY A 368 -6.03 -13.37 -40.92
N GLY A 369 -6.81 -14.11 -40.14
CA GLY A 369 -6.48 -14.42 -38.74
C GLY A 369 -5.07 -15.01 -38.60
N GLY A 370 -4.13 -14.17 -38.16
CA GLY A 370 -2.69 -14.47 -38.19
C GLY A 370 -2.27 -15.66 -37.33
N GLU A 371 -1.29 -16.42 -37.82
CA GLU A 371 -0.67 -17.53 -37.11
C GLU A 371 0.77 -17.19 -36.74
N LEU A 372 1.08 -17.21 -35.44
CA LEU A 372 2.45 -17.09 -34.95
C LEU A 372 3.22 -18.36 -35.30
N ARG A 373 4.32 -18.21 -36.06
CA ARG A 373 5.24 -19.32 -36.39
C ARG A 373 6.56 -19.16 -35.62
N PHE A 374 6.87 -20.12 -34.74
CA PHE A 374 8.08 -20.09 -33.90
C PHE A 374 9.25 -20.90 -34.47
N LYS A 375 8.98 -21.95 -35.26
CA LYS A 375 10.02 -22.77 -35.91
C LYS A 375 9.82 -22.72 -37.43
N GLY A 376 10.89 -22.94 -38.17
CA GLY A 376 10.94 -23.02 -39.63
C GLY A 376 11.83 -24.18 -40.03
#